data_AF-A0A7C4UR92-F1
#
_entry.id   AF-A0A7C4UR92-F1
#
_cell.length_a   1.000
_cell.length_b   1.000
_cell.length_c   1.000
_cell.angle_alpha   90.00
_cell.angle_beta   90.00
_cell.angle_gamma   90.00
#
_symmetry.space_group_name_H-M   'P 1'
#
loop_
_entity.id
_entity.type
_entity.pdbx_description
1 polymer ?
#
loop_
_entity_poly.entity_id
_entity_poly.type
_entity_poly.pdbx_seq_one_letter_code
_entity_poly.pdbx_strand_id
1 'polypeptide(L)'
;KKNAHPMLVGAGVYRPAAIKQLEVLAEQAGLEYFSLGENSNPVDIAVMSIGEAQLRGCDYVILDTAGRLHIDTEMMAEVRQIANEVKPHEILFVANAMIGQDAVRSAKQFHDNLPLTGVILTQMDGDARGGAALSIIEVTQCPIKFIGTGEKIDALEPFHPRRMADQILGMGDIVSLVEKAQEVVDKEKALQFQEKIRKANWDLEDFLEQIRQVKKMGSFGELLKKIPGINKLVPSGLDLPEDELKRTEAIILSMTKEERRNPKIINGSRRRRIAEGSGTTVQEVNALLKDFEKMRKMMKDMVKAQKGKIPKGMGPFFPSGAI
;
A
#
# COMPACT_ATOMS: atom_id res chain seq x y z
N LYS A 1 -6.34 8.20 16.41
CA LYS A 1 -7.63 8.92 16.31
C LYS A 1 -7.45 10.28 16.96
N LYS A 2 -7.58 11.38 16.22
CA LYS A 2 -7.74 12.71 16.84
C LYS A 2 -9.13 12.68 17.50
N ASN A 3 -9.26 13.17 18.73
CA ASN A 3 -10.51 13.18 19.50
C ASN A 3 -11.46 14.23 18.91
N ALA A 4 -11.96 13.96 17.70
CA ALA A 4 -12.80 14.84 16.91
C ALA A 4 -14.15 14.17 16.68
N HIS A 5 -15.20 14.98 16.54
CA HIS A 5 -16.58 14.56 16.31
C HIS A 5 -17.07 15.09 14.95
N PRO A 6 -16.76 14.42 13.82
CA PRO A 6 -17.16 14.87 12.48
C PRO A 6 -18.58 14.46 12.13
N MET A 7 -19.25 15.28 11.32
CA MET A 7 -20.53 14.96 10.70
C MET A 7 -20.43 15.02 9.18
N LEU A 8 -20.94 13.99 8.50
CA LEU A 8 -21.13 13.94 7.05
C LEU A 8 -22.53 14.44 6.69
N VAL A 9 -22.62 15.28 5.67
CA VAL A 9 -23.89 15.87 5.22
C VAL A 9 -24.12 15.54 3.77
N GLY A 10 -25.22 14.83 3.49
CA GLY A 10 -25.62 14.46 2.13
C GLY A 10 -26.44 15.55 1.46
N ALA A 11 -25.78 16.46 0.73
CA ALA A 11 -26.41 17.52 -0.08
C ALA A 11 -26.45 17.18 -1.59
N GLY A 12 -25.96 16.01 -2.00
CA GLY A 12 -26.01 15.50 -3.37
C GLY A 12 -27.36 14.85 -3.72
N VAL A 13 -28.40 15.65 -3.94
CA VAL A 13 -29.79 15.16 -4.13
C VAL A 13 -30.08 14.63 -5.54
N TYR A 14 -29.26 14.98 -6.53
CA TYR A 14 -29.57 14.69 -7.95
C TYR A 14 -29.19 13.28 -8.41
N ARG A 15 -28.20 12.65 -7.76
CA ARG A 15 -27.75 11.31 -8.15
C ARG A 15 -28.53 10.26 -7.36
N PRO A 16 -29.20 9.29 -8.01
CA PRO A 16 -29.93 8.24 -7.32
C PRO A 16 -29.07 7.54 -6.27
N ALA A 17 -29.64 7.33 -5.07
CA ALA A 17 -29.01 6.66 -3.94
C ALA A 17 -27.70 7.29 -3.42
N ALA A 18 -27.33 8.52 -3.84
CA ALA A 18 -26.12 9.18 -3.34
C ALA A 18 -26.21 9.47 -1.83
N ILE A 19 -27.37 9.92 -1.37
CA ILE A 19 -27.66 10.14 0.05
C ILE A 19 -27.50 8.84 0.83
N LYS A 20 -28.12 7.74 0.35
CA LYS A 20 -28.02 6.43 1.00
C LYS A 20 -26.60 5.87 0.99
N GLN A 21 -25.85 6.08 -0.08
CA GLN A 21 -24.45 5.67 -0.16
C GLN A 21 -23.60 6.39 0.89
N LEU A 22 -23.79 7.70 1.07
CA LEU A 22 -23.06 8.47 2.07
C LEU A 22 -23.47 8.08 3.51
N GLU A 23 -24.75 7.78 3.74
CA GLU A 23 -25.24 7.27 5.03
C GLU A 23 -24.53 5.96 5.42
N VAL A 24 -24.44 5.00 4.49
CA VAL A 24 -23.73 3.73 4.72
C VAL A 24 -22.24 3.95 4.99
N LEU A 25 -21.60 4.89 4.30
CA LEU A 25 -20.20 5.24 4.55
C LEU A 25 -20.01 5.89 5.93
N ALA A 26 -20.92 6.76 6.34
CA ALA A 26 -20.90 7.38 7.67
C ALA A 26 -21.01 6.30 8.76
N GLU A 27 -21.93 5.34 8.61
CA GLU A 27 -22.11 4.22 9.53
C GLU A 27 -20.84 3.35 9.62
N GLN A 28 -20.25 2.98 8.47
CA GLN A 28 -19.00 2.21 8.42
C GLN A 28 -17.82 2.94 9.08
N ALA A 29 -17.75 4.26 8.93
CA ALA A 29 -16.72 5.09 9.53
C ALA A 29 -17.00 5.45 11.01
N GLY A 30 -18.21 5.17 11.50
CA GLY A 30 -18.67 5.57 12.84
C GLY A 30 -18.78 7.08 13.02
N LEU A 31 -19.28 7.78 12.00
CA LEU A 31 -19.45 9.23 11.96
C LEU A 31 -20.92 9.64 12.05
N GLU A 32 -21.17 10.84 12.54
CA GLU A 32 -22.50 11.44 12.49
C GLU A 32 -22.92 11.70 11.04
N TYR A 33 -24.21 11.59 10.77
CA TYR A 33 -24.78 11.80 9.44
C TYR A 33 -26.03 12.69 9.49
N PHE A 34 -26.18 13.55 8.49
CA PHE A 34 -27.34 14.41 8.32
C PHE A 34 -27.75 14.58 6.84
N SER A 35 -29.05 14.55 6.58
CA SER A 35 -29.68 14.94 5.31
C SER A 35 -31.17 15.18 5.50
N LEU A 36 -31.78 15.98 4.62
CA LEU A 36 -33.24 16.15 4.54
C LEU A 36 -33.88 15.25 3.45
N GLY A 37 -33.12 14.33 2.86
CA GLY A 37 -33.58 13.40 1.84
C GLY A 37 -33.51 13.95 0.40
N GLU A 38 -33.83 13.09 -0.57
CA GLU A 38 -33.59 13.31 -2.00
C GLU A 38 -34.49 14.39 -2.65
N ASN A 39 -35.60 14.77 -2.00
CA ASN A 39 -36.55 15.75 -2.53
C ASN A 39 -36.36 17.16 -1.95
N SER A 40 -35.34 17.36 -1.13
CA SER A 40 -35.09 18.62 -0.43
C SER A 40 -34.12 19.50 -1.21
N ASN A 41 -34.18 20.81 -1.00
CA ASN A 41 -33.26 21.75 -1.63
C ASN A 41 -31.84 21.58 -1.02
N PRO A 42 -30.77 21.43 -1.83
CA PRO A 42 -29.40 21.32 -1.33
C PRO A 42 -28.93 22.50 -0.47
N VAL A 43 -29.43 23.71 -0.73
CA VAL A 43 -29.16 24.90 0.08
C VAL A 43 -29.76 24.75 1.48
N ASP A 44 -31.00 24.30 1.58
CA ASP A 44 -31.68 24.07 2.86
C ASP A 44 -30.98 22.98 3.66
N ILE A 45 -30.58 21.89 3.01
CA ILE A 45 -29.79 20.81 3.64
C ILE A 45 -28.50 21.39 4.23
N ALA A 46 -27.77 22.18 3.44
CA ALA A 46 -26.48 22.73 3.88
C ALA A 46 -26.65 23.70 5.05
N VAL A 47 -27.62 24.62 5.00
CA VAL A 47 -27.89 25.59 6.07
C VAL A 47 -28.35 24.90 7.35
N MET A 48 -29.32 23.98 7.27
CA MET A 48 -29.83 23.28 8.46
C MET A 48 -28.77 22.38 9.10
N SER A 49 -27.85 21.82 8.30
CA SER A 49 -26.78 20.98 8.82
C SER A 49 -25.86 21.70 9.81
N ILE A 50 -25.69 23.02 9.68
CA ILE A 50 -24.86 23.81 10.60
C ILE A 50 -25.50 23.89 11.98
N GLY A 51 -26.82 24.12 12.04
CA GLY A 51 -27.57 24.10 13.29
C GLY A 51 -27.54 22.71 13.94
N GLU A 52 -27.74 21.65 13.14
CA GLU A 52 -27.69 20.28 13.63
C GLU A 52 -26.31 19.91 14.18
N ALA A 53 -25.23 20.29 13.49
CA ALA A 53 -23.86 20.08 13.93
C ALA A 53 -23.59 20.73 15.30
N GLN A 54 -24.09 21.96 15.50
CA GLN A 54 -23.95 22.67 16.77
C GLN A 54 -24.71 21.97 17.90
N LEU A 55 -25.93 21.52 17.64
CA LEU A 55 -26.75 20.78 18.62
C LEU A 55 -26.10 19.46 19.03
N ARG A 56 -25.46 18.76 18.08
CA ARG A 56 -24.76 17.48 18.33
C ARG A 56 -23.32 17.64 18.81
N GLY A 57 -22.82 18.87 18.94
CA GLY A 57 -21.44 19.13 19.38
C GLY A 57 -20.38 18.63 18.39
N CYS A 58 -20.64 18.71 17.09
CA CYS A 58 -19.70 18.29 16.05
C CYS A 58 -18.62 19.35 15.81
N ASP A 59 -17.36 18.92 15.75
CA ASP A 59 -16.20 19.80 15.50
C ASP A 59 -16.00 20.11 14.00
N TYR A 60 -16.41 19.17 13.14
CA TYR A 60 -16.23 19.25 11.70
C TYR A 60 -17.52 18.89 10.97
N VAL A 61 -17.85 19.66 9.94
CA VAL A 61 -18.97 19.37 9.03
C VAL A 61 -18.40 19.20 7.63
N ILE A 62 -18.64 18.04 7.03
CA ILE A 62 -18.21 17.72 5.66
C ILE A 62 -19.47 17.68 4.79
N LEU A 63 -19.63 18.71 3.95
CA LEU A 63 -20.74 18.83 3.00
C LEU A 63 -20.39 18.11 1.69
N ASP A 64 -21.03 16.97 1.44
CA ASP A 64 -20.94 16.28 0.16
C ASP A 64 -22.00 16.82 -0.80
N THR A 65 -21.56 17.56 -1.81
CA THR A 65 -22.45 18.18 -2.80
C THR A 65 -22.46 17.39 -4.10
N ALA A 66 -23.51 17.56 -4.91
CA ALA A 66 -23.59 16.88 -6.19
C ALA A 66 -22.42 17.21 -7.13
N GLY A 67 -22.00 16.21 -7.92
CA GLY A 67 -21.08 16.43 -9.03
C GLY A 67 -21.73 17.32 -10.09
N ARG A 68 -20.96 18.27 -10.61
CA ARG A 68 -21.43 19.29 -11.56
C ARG A 68 -20.47 19.42 -12.72
N LEU A 69 -21.00 19.68 -13.91
CA LEU A 69 -20.18 20.14 -15.01
C LEU A 69 -19.89 21.63 -14.82
N HIS A 70 -18.65 22.04 -15.06
CA HIS A 70 -18.22 23.44 -14.93
C HIS A 70 -18.96 24.41 -15.87
N ILE A 71 -19.60 23.89 -16.92
CA ILE A 71 -20.44 24.64 -17.86
C ILE A 71 -21.90 24.79 -17.40
N ASP A 72 -22.33 24.07 -16.37
CA ASP A 72 -23.71 24.11 -15.89
C ASP A 72 -23.93 25.32 -14.98
N THR A 73 -24.52 26.37 -15.54
CA THR A 73 -24.71 27.65 -14.85
C THR A 73 -25.68 27.57 -13.67
N GLU A 74 -26.68 26.69 -13.74
CA GLU A 74 -27.69 26.53 -12.69
C GLU A 74 -27.08 25.81 -11.49
N MET A 75 -26.43 24.67 -11.73
CA MET A 75 -25.72 23.96 -10.68
C MET A 75 -24.57 24.78 -10.07
N MET A 76 -23.90 25.62 -10.86
CA MET A 76 -22.88 26.53 -10.33
C MET A 76 -23.47 27.71 -9.55
N ALA A 77 -24.68 28.17 -9.87
CA ALA A 77 -25.38 29.16 -9.05
C ALA A 77 -25.76 28.57 -7.69
N GLU A 78 -26.24 27.33 -7.65
CA GLU A 78 -26.57 26.62 -6.42
C GLU A 78 -25.35 26.47 -5.49
N VAL A 79 -24.18 26.03 -5.99
CA VAL A 79 -22.99 25.87 -5.13
C VAL A 79 -22.54 27.19 -4.53
N ARG A 80 -22.66 28.28 -5.30
CA ARG A 80 -22.34 29.62 -4.81
C ARG A 80 -23.32 30.04 -3.72
N GLN A 81 -24.60 29.72 -3.87
CA GLN A 81 -25.59 29.98 -2.85
C GLN A 81 -25.27 29.21 -1.57
N ILE A 82 -24.97 27.91 -1.66
CA ILE A 82 -24.51 27.10 -0.51
C ILE A 82 -23.29 27.76 0.17
N ALA A 83 -22.28 28.13 -0.60
CA ALA A 83 -21.06 28.74 -0.07
C ALA A 83 -21.31 30.11 0.59
N ASN A 84 -22.21 30.92 0.02
CA ASN A 84 -22.56 32.24 0.57
C ASN A 84 -23.33 32.14 1.91
N GLU A 85 -24.25 31.18 2.00
CA GLU A 85 -25.08 30.97 3.19
C GLU A 85 -24.28 30.27 4.32
N VAL A 86 -23.53 29.21 3.97
CA VAL A 86 -22.79 28.41 4.96
C VAL A 86 -21.44 29.03 5.34
N LYS A 87 -20.81 29.78 4.43
CA LYS A 87 -19.46 30.36 4.58
C LYS A 87 -18.43 29.31 5.03
N PRO A 88 -18.21 28.24 4.23
CA PRO A 88 -17.31 27.16 4.60
C PRO A 88 -15.87 27.65 4.75
N HIS A 89 -15.15 27.06 5.72
CA HIS A 89 -13.74 27.38 5.97
C HIS A 89 -12.83 26.86 4.85
N GLU A 90 -13.21 25.74 4.23
CA GLU A 90 -12.47 25.10 3.14
C GLU A 90 -13.46 24.68 2.05
N ILE A 91 -13.12 24.95 0.79
CA ILE A 91 -13.83 24.48 -0.40
C ILE A 91 -12.83 23.64 -1.20
N LEU A 92 -13.03 22.33 -1.17
CA LEU A 92 -12.10 21.36 -1.75
C LEU A 92 -12.62 20.86 -3.11
N PHE A 93 -11.82 21.04 -4.15
CA PHE A 93 -12.10 20.46 -5.46
C PHE A 93 -11.54 19.04 -5.53
N VAL A 94 -12.42 18.07 -5.82
CA VAL A 94 -12.04 16.66 -5.95
C VAL A 94 -11.84 16.35 -7.42
N ALA A 95 -10.60 16.05 -7.81
CA ALA A 95 -10.22 15.79 -9.19
C ALA A 95 -9.68 14.37 -9.36
N ASN A 96 -10.07 13.69 -10.44
CA ASN A 96 -9.50 12.41 -10.80
C ASN A 96 -8.15 12.63 -11.52
N ALA A 97 -7.09 12.00 -11.02
CA ALA A 97 -5.74 12.12 -11.56
C ALA A 97 -5.59 11.60 -13.01
N MET A 98 -6.47 10.70 -13.46
CA MET A 98 -6.43 10.12 -14.81
C MET A 98 -7.00 11.03 -15.90
N ILE A 99 -7.87 11.99 -15.54
CA ILE A 99 -8.67 12.78 -16.50
C ILE A 99 -7.81 13.84 -17.25
N GLY A 100 -6.55 14.04 -16.87
CA GLY A 100 -5.59 14.83 -17.65
C GLY A 100 -6.01 16.30 -17.80
N GLN A 101 -6.07 16.79 -19.05
CA GLN A 101 -6.30 18.21 -19.38
C GLN A 101 -7.71 18.70 -19.03
N ASP A 102 -8.73 17.85 -19.10
CA ASP A 102 -10.11 18.25 -18.77
C ASP A 102 -10.28 18.56 -17.28
N ALA A 103 -9.51 17.87 -16.42
CA ALA A 103 -9.47 18.17 -15.00
C ALA A 103 -8.90 19.57 -14.73
N VAL A 104 -7.88 19.99 -15.50
CA VAL A 104 -7.25 21.32 -15.40
C VAL A 104 -8.24 22.42 -15.79
N ARG A 105 -8.93 22.24 -16.93
CA ARG A 105 -9.95 23.19 -17.38
C ARG A 105 -11.10 23.30 -16.38
N SER A 106 -11.57 22.15 -15.87
CA SER A 106 -12.61 22.09 -14.86
C SER A 106 -12.20 22.81 -13.58
N ALA A 107 -10.99 22.52 -13.07
CA ALA A 107 -10.47 23.13 -11.85
C ALA A 107 -10.40 24.66 -11.98
N LYS A 108 -9.89 25.17 -13.12
CA LYS A 108 -9.84 26.62 -13.38
C LYS A 108 -11.24 27.24 -13.36
N GLN A 109 -12.19 26.67 -14.08
CA GLN A 109 -13.53 27.23 -14.16
C GLN A 109 -14.29 27.16 -12.84
N PHE A 110 -14.11 26.08 -12.07
CA PHE A 110 -14.63 26.00 -10.71
C PHE A 110 -14.03 27.10 -9.85
N HIS A 111 -12.71 27.28 -9.86
CA HIS A 111 -12.02 28.32 -9.09
C HIS A 111 -12.47 29.73 -9.46
N ASP A 112 -12.64 30.03 -10.75
CA ASP A 112 -13.10 31.32 -11.25
C ASP A 112 -14.53 31.66 -10.77
N ASN A 113 -15.38 30.65 -10.53
CA ASN A 113 -16.78 30.81 -10.12
C ASN A 113 -17.00 30.63 -8.61
N LEU A 114 -16.19 29.80 -7.97
CA LEU A 114 -16.26 29.43 -6.57
C LEU A 114 -14.82 29.32 -6.05
N PRO A 115 -14.33 30.30 -5.28
CA PRO A 115 -12.95 30.33 -4.83
C PRO A 115 -12.60 29.07 -4.02
N LEU A 116 -11.84 28.19 -4.64
CA LEU A 116 -11.36 26.95 -4.02
C LEU A 116 -10.26 27.29 -3.02
N THR A 117 -10.13 26.47 -1.97
CA THR A 117 -9.05 26.60 -0.96
C THR A 117 -8.06 25.44 -1.01
N GLY A 118 -8.44 24.35 -1.68
CA GLY A 118 -7.59 23.18 -1.81
C GLY A 118 -8.13 22.18 -2.82
N VAL A 119 -7.29 21.19 -3.12
CA VAL A 119 -7.59 20.13 -4.08
C VAL A 119 -7.36 18.77 -3.42
N ILE A 120 -8.20 17.80 -3.76
CA ILE A 120 -7.99 16.38 -3.48
C ILE A 120 -7.84 15.66 -4.82
N LEU A 121 -6.76 14.89 -4.98
CA LEU A 121 -6.58 14.05 -6.17
C LEU A 121 -6.96 12.61 -5.87
N THR A 122 -7.88 12.03 -6.64
CA THR A 122 -8.30 10.63 -6.48
C THR A 122 -7.69 9.76 -7.59
N GLN A 123 -7.75 8.44 -7.39
CA GLN A 123 -7.24 7.42 -8.34
C GLN A 123 -5.73 7.54 -8.61
N MET A 124 -4.96 7.87 -7.57
CA MET A 124 -3.50 7.98 -7.63
C MET A 124 -2.79 6.62 -7.58
N ASP A 125 -3.53 5.53 -7.37
CA ASP A 125 -3.08 4.12 -7.39
C ASP A 125 -2.98 3.52 -8.80
N GLY A 126 -3.51 4.20 -9.81
CA GLY A 126 -3.38 3.80 -11.22
C GLY A 126 -2.16 4.40 -11.94
N ASP A 127 -2.12 4.25 -13.26
CA ASP A 127 -1.02 4.71 -14.14
C ASP A 127 -0.92 6.24 -14.28
N ALA A 128 -1.64 7.00 -13.45
CA ALA A 128 -1.65 8.45 -13.48
C ALA A 128 -0.27 9.01 -13.08
N ARG A 129 0.50 9.48 -14.06
CA ARG A 129 1.84 10.07 -13.86
C ARG A 129 1.83 11.45 -13.18
N GLY A 130 0.81 11.80 -12.40
CA GLY A 130 0.76 13.04 -11.61
C GLY A 130 0.78 14.37 -12.39
N GLY A 131 0.88 14.39 -13.72
CA GLY A 131 0.99 15.64 -14.49
C GLY A 131 -0.24 16.58 -14.38
N ALA A 132 -1.42 16.01 -14.13
CA ALA A 132 -2.63 16.79 -13.85
C ALA A 132 -2.50 17.57 -12.52
N ALA A 133 -1.76 17.04 -11.54
CA ALA A 133 -1.54 17.69 -10.24
C ALA A 133 -0.86 19.05 -10.39
N LEU A 134 0.26 19.07 -11.15
CA LEU A 134 1.02 20.29 -11.41
C LEU A 134 0.18 21.32 -12.15
N SER A 135 -0.54 20.87 -13.18
CA SER A 135 -1.38 21.75 -14.00
C SER A 135 -2.55 22.34 -13.20
N ILE A 136 -3.18 21.57 -12.31
CA ILE A 136 -4.25 22.06 -11.44
C ILE A 136 -3.72 23.09 -10.44
N ILE A 137 -2.57 22.83 -9.82
CA ILE A 137 -1.93 23.81 -8.91
C ILE A 137 -1.65 25.11 -9.69
N GLU A 138 -1.09 25.02 -10.89
CA GLU A 138 -0.75 26.20 -11.68
C GLU A 138 -1.98 27.06 -12.02
N VAL A 139 -3.10 26.45 -12.41
CA VAL A 139 -4.29 27.22 -12.81
C VAL A 139 -5.16 27.68 -11.64
N THR A 140 -5.15 26.96 -10.52
CA THR A 140 -5.98 27.30 -9.34
C THR A 140 -5.22 28.02 -8.25
N GLN A 141 -3.87 27.95 -8.26
CA GLN A 141 -2.99 28.39 -7.17
C GLN A 141 -3.35 27.78 -5.80
N CYS A 142 -4.15 26.71 -5.79
CA CYS A 142 -4.61 26.04 -4.58
C CYS A 142 -3.69 24.85 -4.26
N PRO A 143 -3.36 24.62 -2.98
CA PRO A 143 -2.58 23.46 -2.58
C PRO A 143 -3.39 22.16 -2.73
N ILE A 144 -2.73 21.09 -3.16
CA ILE A 144 -3.27 19.74 -3.02
C ILE A 144 -3.12 19.33 -1.55
N LYS A 145 -4.22 18.99 -0.89
CA LYS A 145 -4.26 18.65 0.54
C LYS A 145 -4.14 17.14 0.75
N PHE A 146 -4.84 16.35 -0.06
CA PHE A 146 -4.93 14.90 0.07
C PHE A 146 -4.87 14.19 -1.29
N ILE A 147 -4.49 12.91 -1.25
CA ILE A 147 -4.54 11.98 -2.37
C ILE A 147 -5.30 10.71 -2.00
N GLY A 148 -6.13 10.22 -2.91
CA GLY A 148 -6.82 8.93 -2.81
C GLY A 148 -6.04 7.87 -3.58
N THR A 149 -5.56 6.84 -2.88
CA THR A 149 -4.73 5.74 -3.39
C THR A 149 -5.49 4.42 -3.43
N GLY A 150 -6.82 4.48 -3.56
CA GLY A 150 -7.70 3.32 -3.63
C GLY A 150 -9.14 3.67 -3.29
N GLU A 151 -9.99 2.65 -3.24
CA GLU A 151 -11.45 2.81 -3.05
C GLU A 151 -11.91 2.70 -1.57
N LYS A 152 -11.05 2.18 -0.70
CA LYS A 152 -11.40 1.96 0.72
C LYS A 152 -11.34 3.28 1.51
N ILE A 153 -12.06 3.33 2.62
CA ILE A 153 -12.10 4.51 3.52
C ILE A 153 -10.71 4.89 4.05
N ASP A 154 -9.82 3.91 4.23
CA ASP A 154 -8.46 4.10 4.70
C ASP A 154 -7.46 4.46 3.59
N ALA A 155 -7.90 4.55 2.32
CA ALA A 155 -7.07 4.86 1.16
C ALA A 155 -6.98 6.37 0.85
N LEU A 156 -7.13 7.23 1.86
CA LEU A 156 -6.94 8.68 1.75
C LEU A 156 -5.71 9.10 2.54
N GLU A 157 -4.70 9.63 1.85
CA GLU A 157 -3.41 10.02 2.43
C GLU A 157 -3.16 11.53 2.28
N PRO A 158 -2.43 12.17 3.23
CA PRO A 158 -1.94 13.54 3.04
C PRO A 158 -1.07 13.65 1.78
N PHE A 159 -1.21 14.76 1.06
CA PHE A 159 -0.38 15.02 -0.10
C PHE A 159 1.06 15.37 0.32
N HIS A 160 2.04 14.74 -0.34
CA HIS A 160 3.46 14.98 -0.13
C HIS A 160 4.13 15.41 -1.44
N PRO A 161 4.42 16.72 -1.65
CA PRO A 161 4.94 17.24 -2.91
C PRO A 161 6.23 16.54 -3.37
N ARG A 162 7.14 16.25 -2.44
CA ARG A 162 8.42 15.59 -2.74
C ARG A 162 8.22 14.18 -3.29
N ARG A 163 7.36 13.38 -2.66
CA ARG A 163 7.03 12.02 -3.13
C ARG A 163 6.41 12.04 -4.52
N MET A 164 5.52 13.00 -4.78
CA MET A 164 4.91 13.16 -6.10
C MET A 164 5.96 13.58 -7.15
N ALA A 165 6.85 14.51 -6.83
CA ALA A 165 7.94 14.90 -7.73
C ALA A 165 8.84 13.70 -8.06
N ASP A 166 9.21 12.91 -7.06
CA ASP A 166 10.02 11.70 -7.25
C ASP A 166 9.32 10.67 -8.14
N GLN A 167 8.01 10.49 -7.96
CA GLN A 167 7.17 9.61 -8.81
C GLN A 167 7.08 10.12 -10.25
N ILE A 168 6.90 11.42 -10.47
CA ILE A 168 6.85 12.04 -11.80
C ILE A 168 8.20 11.91 -12.53
N LEU A 169 9.30 12.15 -11.80
CA LEU A 169 10.65 12.08 -12.34
C LEU A 169 11.18 10.64 -12.51
N GLY A 170 10.41 9.63 -12.07
CA GLY A 170 10.83 8.23 -12.10
C GLY A 170 11.99 7.91 -11.15
N MET A 171 12.34 8.84 -10.24
CA MET A 171 13.36 8.65 -9.20
C MET A 171 12.78 8.02 -7.92
N GLY A 172 11.44 8.01 -7.79
CA GLY A 172 10.72 7.43 -6.66
C GLY A 172 10.86 5.91 -6.55
N ASP A 173 11.14 5.22 -7.66
CA ASP A 173 11.36 3.77 -7.63
C ASP A 173 12.70 3.43 -6.99
N ILE A 174 13.77 4.17 -7.26
CA ILE A 174 15.10 3.86 -6.70
C ILE A 174 15.17 4.27 -5.22
N VAL A 175 14.66 5.45 -4.85
CA VAL A 175 14.73 5.92 -3.47
C VAL A 175 13.77 5.15 -2.57
N SER A 176 12.53 4.84 -3.03
CA SER A 176 11.61 4.02 -2.23
C SER A 176 11.99 2.54 -2.19
N LEU A 177 12.64 1.98 -3.22
CA LEU A 177 13.25 0.65 -3.14
C LEU A 177 14.41 0.63 -2.14
N VAL A 178 15.22 1.69 -2.06
CA VAL A 178 16.30 1.80 -1.08
C VAL A 178 15.76 2.03 0.33
N GLU A 179 14.70 2.83 0.51
CA GLU A 179 14.04 3.06 1.80
C GLU A 179 13.24 1.84 2.28
N LYS A 180 12.45 1.19 1.41
CA LYS A 180 11.76 -0.09 1.74
C LYS A 180 12.75 -1.24 1.91
N ALA A 181 13.87 -1.28 1.18
CA ALA A 181 14.94 -2.24 1.46
C ALA A 181 15.65 -1.94 2.80
N GLN A 182 15.70 -0.68 3.23
CA GLN A 182 16.21 -0.30 4.55
C GLN A 182 15.20 -0.55 5.68
N GLU A 183 13.89 -0.47 5.44
CA GLU A 183 12.85 -0.77 6.43
C GLU A 183 12.58 -2.28 6.59
N VAL A 184 12.73 -3.07 5.51
CA VAL A 184 12.53 -4.53 5.55
C VAL A 184 13.77 -5.27 6.05
N VAL A 185 14.93 -4.60 6.09
CA VAL A 185 16.16 -5.16 6.64
C VAL A 185 16.48 -4.44 7.95
N ASP A 186 15.92 -4.97 9.04
CA ASP A 186 16.37 -4.71 10.41
C ASP A 186 17.90 -4.79 10.42
N LYS A 187 18.61 -3.65 10.48
CA LYS A 187 20.08 -3.60 10.40
C LYS A 187 20.71 -4.52 11.46
N GLU A 188 20.05 -4.64 12.61
CA GLU A 188 20.43 -5.57 13.67
C GLU A 188 20.24 -7.04 13.27
N LYS A 189 19.10 -7.42 12.66
CA LYS A 189 18.87 -8.80 12.20
C LYS A 189 19.80 -9.17 11.05
N ALA A 190 20.11 -8.24 10.16
CA ALA A 190 21.09 -8.45 9.09
C ALA A 190 22.50 -8.68 9.63
N LEU A 191 22.93 -7.91 10.64
CA LEU A 191 24.20 -8.11 11.33
C LEU A 191 24.25 -9.46 12.07
N GLN A 192 23.18 -9.82 12.79
CA GLN A 192 23.05 -11.11 13.46
C GLN A 192 23.06 -12.28 12.46
N PHE A 193 22.40 -12.12 11.33
CA PHE A 193 22.38 -13.11 10.25
C PHE A 193 23.75 -13.27 9.60
N GLN A 194 24.45 -12.16 9.30
CA GLN A 194 25.84 -12.19 8.81
C GLN A 194 26.78 -12.87 9.82
N GLU A 195 26.62 -12.60 11.12
CA GLU A 195 27.39 -13.29 12.15
C GLU A 195 27.10 -14.79 12.21
N LYS A 196 25.83 -15.20 12.14
CA LYS A 196 25.41 -16.62 12.15
C LYS A 196 25.93 -17.37 10.92
N ILE A 197 25.85 -16.76 9.74
CA ILE A 197 26.45 -17.28 8.50
C ILE A 197 27.96 -17.43 8.67
N ARG A 198 28.64 -16.40 9.17
CA ARG A 198 30.09 -16.41 9.41
C ARG A 198 30.52 -17.48 10.42
N LYS A 199 29.67 -17.78 11.42
CA LYS A 199 29.85 -18.83 12.44
C LYS A 199 29.39 -20.21 11.95
N ALA A 200 28.82 -20.34 10.75
CA ALA A 200 28.27 -21.57 10.17
C ALA A 200 27.20 -22.26 11.05
N ASN A 201 26.55 -21.50 11.92
CA ASN A 201 25.50 -21.95 12.84
C ASN A 201 24.13 -21.62 12.26
N TRP A 202 23.87 -22.14 11.07
CA TRP A 202 22.59 -21.98 10.38
C TRP A 202 21.72 -23.22 10.64
N ASP A 203 20.55 -23.02 11.21
CA ASP A 203 19.61 -24.06 11.65
C ASP A 203 18.22 -23.94 10.98
N LEU A 204 17.27 -24.83 11.30
CA LEU A 204 15.93 -24.79 10.71
C LEU A 204 15.06 -23.65 11.25
N GLU A 205 15.40 -23.06 12.41
CA GLU A 205 14.70 -21.88 12.93
C GLU A 205 15.07 -20.66 12.08
N ASP A 206 16.36 -20.51 11.74
CA ASP A 206 16.82 -19.48 10.81
C ASP A 206 16.20 -19.67 9.42
N PHE A 207 16.08 -20.91 8.95
CA PHE A 207 15.44 -21.23 7.67
C PHE A 207 13.95 -20.87 7.65
N LEU A 208 13.23 -21.09 8.76
CA LEU A 208 11.83 -20.68 8.92
C LEU A 208 11.67 -19.15 8.85
N GLU A 209 12.56 -18.40 9.49
CA GLU A 209 12.56 -16.94 9.42
C GLU A 209 12.75 -16.45 7.98
N GLN A 210 13.64 -17.08 7.23
CA GLN A 210 13.88 -16.76 5.82
C GLN A 210 12.65 -17.08 4.94
N ILE A 211 12.01 -18.23 5.12
CA ILE A 211 10.77 -18.57 4.39
C ILE A 211 9.68 -17.52 4.65
N ARG A 212 9.54 -17.05 5.90
CA ARG A 212 8.56 -16.01 6.25
C ARG A 212 8.88 -14.65 5.63
N GLN A 213 10.17 -14.30 5.51
CA GLN A 213 10.59 -13.09 4.81
C GLN A 213 10.30 -13.20 3.31
N VAL A 214 10.63 -14.33 2.69
CA VAL A 214 10.35 -14.58 1.26
C VAL A 214 8.85 -14.60 1.00
N LYS A 215 8.02 -15.17 1.87
CA LYS A 215 6.56 -15.15 1.75
C LYS A 215 5.96 -13.74 1.83
N LYS A 216 6.56 -12.85 2.63
CA LYS A 216 6.21 -11.41 2.63
C LYS A 216 6.62 -10.71 1.33
N MET A 217 7.67 -11.20 0.66
CA MET A 217 8.16 -10.69 -0.62
C MET A 217 7.50 -11.36 -1.84
N GLY A 218 6.96 -12.57 -1.72
CA GLY A 218 6.32 -13.33 -2.80
C GLY A 218 5.03 -12.66 -3.28
N SER A 219 4.24 -12.12 -2.35
CA SER A 219 3.13 -11.21 -2.65
C SER A 219 3.60 -9.94 -3.38
N PHE A 220 4.83 -9.50 -3.12
CA PHE A 220 5.51 -8.41 -3.82
C PHE A 220 6.02 -8.82 -5.22
N GLY A 221 6.44 -10.07 -5.40
CA GLY A 221 6.91 -10.62 -6.68
C GLY A 221 5.79 -10.73 -7.72
N GLU A 222 4.57 -11.10 -7.31
CA GLU A 222 3.39 -11.07 -8.19
C GLU A 222 3.01 -9.64 -8.60
N LEU A 223 3.18 -8.66 -7.70
CA LEU A 223 3.02 -7.24 -8.01
C LEU A 223 4.05 -6.75 -9.03
N LEU A 224 5.31 -7.18 -8.90
CA LEU A 224 6.40 -6.82 -9.82
C LEU A 224 6.26 -7.47 -11.21
N LYS A 225 5.73 -8.70 -11.30
CA LYS A 225 5.45 -9.38 -12.59
C LYS A 225 4.37 -8.69 -13.42
N LYS A 226 3.53 -7.85 -12.81
CA LYS A 226 2.50 -7.06 -13.51
C LYS A 226 3.03 -5.76 -14.12
N ILE A 227 4.29 -5.40 -13.84
CA ILE A 227 4.94 -4.23 -14.43
C ILE A 227 5.56 -4.60 -15.79
N PRO A 228 5.17 -3.95 -16.90
CA PRO A 228 5.73 -4.23 -18.22
C PRO A 228 7.25 -3.98 -18.24
N GLY A 229 8.03 -4.98 -18.68
CA GLY A 229 9.48 -4.84 -18.88
C GLY A 229 10.39 -5.41 -17.79
N ILE A 230 9.87 -5.75 -16.61
CA ILE A 230 10.66 -6.33 -15.50
C ILE A 230 11.00 -7.82 -15.71
N ASN A 231 10.26 -8.54 -16.56
CA ASN A 231 10.51 -9.95 -16.87
C ASN A 231 11.92 -10.24 -17.44
N LYS A 232 12.65 -9.23 -17.93
CA LYS A 232 14.01 -9.38 -18.44
C LYS A 232 15.11 -9.28 -17.38
N LEU A 233 14.79 -8.78 -16.19
CA LEU A 233 15.75 -8.51 -15.10
C LEU A 233 15.66 -9.53 -13.95
N VAL A 234 14.62 -10.36 -13.92
CA VAL A 234 14.45 -11.40 -12.89
C VAL A 234 15.21 -12.67 -13.33
N PRO A 235 16.22 -13.13 -12.59
CA PRO A 235 16.90 -14.39 -12.89
C PRO A 235 15.90 -15.54 -12.88
N SER A 236 15.86 -16.33 -13.94
CA SER A 236 14.99 -17.50 -14.06
C SER A 236 15.33 -18.51 -12.97
N GLY A 237 14.37 -18.80 -12.07
CA GLY A 237 14.55 -19.78 -10.99
C GLY A 237 13.94 -19.44 -9.63
N LEU A 238 13.27 -18.29 -9.50
CA LEU A 238 12.61 -17.85 -8.25
C LEU A 238 11.11 -18.17 -8.17
N ASP A 239 10.60 -18.99 -9.09
CA ASP A 239 9.22 -19.50 -9.02
C ASP A 239 9.18 -20.72 -8.09
N LEU A 240 9.27 -20.46 -6.78
CA LEU A 240 8.83 -21.42 -5.78
C LEU A 240 7.31 -21.25 -5.63
N PRO A 241 6.48 -22.25 -5.99
CA PRO A 241 5.04 -22.16 -5.81
C PRO A 241 4.71 -21.82 -4.35
N GLU A 242 3.84 -20.85 -4.10
CA GLU A 242 3.48 -20.44 -2.74
C GLU A 242 3.01 -21.61 -1.86
N ASP A 243 2.36 -22.59 -2.49
CA ASP A 243 1.83 -23.77 -1.80
C ASP A 243 2.95 -24.72 -1.32
N GLU A 244 4.08 -24.79 -2.04
CA GLU A 244 5.27 -25.52 -1.58
C GLU A 244 5.93 -24.81 -0.39
N LEU A 245 5.97 -23.47 -0.39
CA LEU A 245 6.47 -22.68 0.73
C LEU A 245 5.59 -22.84 1.97
N LYS A 246 4.26 -22.81 1.82
CA LYS A 246 3.30 -23.06 2.91
C LYS A 246 3.49 -24.46 3.50
N ARG A 247 3.67 -25.47 2.65
CA ARG A 247 3.86 -26.86 3.09
C ARG A 247 5.20 -27.05 3.81
N THR A 248 6.27 -26.41 3.31
CA THR A 248 7.58 -26.39 3.97
C THR A 248 7.51 -25.71 5.34
N GLU A 249 6.81 -24.57 5.43
CA GLU A 249 6.56 -23.86 6.69
C GLU A 249 5.80 -24.75 7.69
N ALA A 250 4.74 -25.44 7.25
CA ALA A 250 3.97 -26.35 8.09
C ALA A 250 4.83 -27.49 8.68
N ILE A 251 5.68 -28.12 7.86
CA ILE A 251 6.60 -29.18 8.32
C ILE A 251 7.55 -28.67 9.41
N ILE A 252 8.14 -27.48 9.23
CA ILE A 252 9.07 -26.91 10.22
C ILE A 252 8.34 -26.50 11.50
N LEU A 253 7.11 -25.97 11.39
CA LEU A 253 6.30 -25.60 12.54
C LEU A 253 5.91 -26.79 13.41
N SER A 254 5.76 -27.99 12.82
CA SER A 254 5.52 -29.26 13.53
C SER A 254 6.74 -29.83 14.27
N MET A 255 7.91 -29.18 14.18
CA MET A 255 9.10 -29.51 14.95
C MET A 255 9.16 -28.71 16.26
N THR A 256 9.81 -29.28 17.28
CA THR A 256 10.14 -28.55 18.50
C THR A 256 11.31 -27.58 18.25
N LYS A 257 11.46 -26.55 19.09
CA LYS A 257 12.61 -25.61 18.99
C LYS A 257 13.96 -26.34 19.07
N GLU A 258 14.04 -27.41 19.85
CA GLU A 258 15.25 -28.23 19.97
C GLU A 258 15.56 -28.96 18.65
N GLU A 259 14.54 -29.53 18.01
CA GLU A 259 14.67 -30.22 16.72
C GLU A 259 15.05 -29.24 15.59
N ARG A 260 14.53 -28.01 15.63
CA ARG A 260 14.87 -26.98 14.64
C ARG A 260 16.32 -26.52 14.77
N ARG A 261 16.77 -26.28 16.02
CA ARG A 261 18.15 -25.88 16.31
C ARG A 261 19.16 -27.02 16.06
N ASN A 262 18.73 -28.26 16.24
CA ASN A 262 19.56 -29.44 16.00
C ASN A 262 18.84 -30.51 15.16
N PRO A 263 18.78 -30.35 13.83
CA PRO A 263 18.08 -31.28 12.95
C PRO A 263 18.60 -32.73 12.98
N LYS A 264 19.81 -32.96 13.53
CA LYS A 264 20.42 -34.29 13.65
C LYS A 264 19.68 -35.21 14.62
N ILE A 265 18.90 -34.67 15.56
CA ILE A 265 18.14 -35.47 16.54
C ILE A 265 16.86 -36.06 15.94
N ILE A 266 16.49 -35.65 14.73
CA ILE A 266 15.25 -36.04 14.05
C ILE A 266 15.37 -37.48 13.52
N ASN A 267 15.06 -38.43 14.40
CA ASN A 267 14.97 -39.86 14.12
C ASN A 267 13.64 -40.25 13.46
N GLY A 268 13.48 -41.51 13.07
CA GLY A 268 12.27 -41.99 12.37
C GLY A 268 10.95 -41.77 13.14
N SER A 269 10.96 -41.88 14.47
CA SER A 269 9.79 -41.61 15.31
C SER A 269 9.39 -40.13 15.27
N ARG A 270 10.36 -39.21 15.38
CA ARG A 270 10.12 -37.77 15.27
C ARG A 270 9.63 -37.37 13.88
N ARG A 271 10.14 -37.99 12.81
CA ARG A 271 9.66 -37.72 11.44
C ARG A 271 8.20 -38.11 11.25
N ARG A 272 7.75 -39.22 11.84
CA ARG A 272 6.34 -39.63 11.80
C ARG A 272 5.44 -38.62 12.52
N ARG A 273 5.84 -38.19 13.73
CA ARG A 273 5.13 -37.14 14.49
C ARG A 273 5.05 -35.82 13.73
N ILE A 274 6.16 -35.39 13.11
CA ILE A 274 6.22 -34.15 12.33
C ILE A 274 5.26 -34.26 11.14
N ALA A 275 5.32 -35.36 10.39
CA ALA A 275 4.47 -35.61 9.23
C ALA A 275 2.97 -35.56 9.58
N GLU A 276 2.57 -36.24 10.67
CA GLU A 276 1.20 -36.20 11.18
C GLU A 276 0.79 -34.78 11.60
N GLY A 277 1.66 -34.04 12.30
CA GLY A 277 1.39 -32.68 12.76
C GLY A 277 1.28 -31.64 11.63
N SER A 278 1.99 -31.83 10.51
CA SER A 278 1.92 -30.93 9.35
C SER A 278 0.94 -31.38 8.26
N GLY A 279 0.27 -32.52 8.41
CA GLY A 279 -0.61 -33.08 7.37
C GLY A 279 0.15 -33.53 6.11
N THR A 280 1.41 -33.93 6.27
CA THR A 280 2.33 -34.31 5.18
C THR A 280 2.80 -35.76 5.32
N THR A 281 3.56 -36.27 4.36
CA THR A 281 4.13 -37.63 4.44
C THR A 281 5.55 -37.63 5.00
N VAL A 282 6.00 -38.78 5.52
CA VAL A 282 7.38 -38.95 6.03
C VAL A 282 8.42 -38.71 4.93
N GLN A 283 8.10 -39.03 3.68
CA GLN A 283 8.93 -38.80 2.51
C GLN A 283 9.20 -37.30 2.30
N GLU A 284 8.19 -36.47 2.54
CA GLU A 284 8.27 -35.01 2.36
C GLU A 284 9.10 -34.38 3.46
N VAL A 285 8.97 -34.87 4.70
CA VAL A 285 9.85 -34.50 5.80
C VAL A 285 11.32 -34.88 5.50
N ASN A 286 11.55 -36.07 4.91
CA ASN A 286 12.89 -36.50 4.50
C ASN A 286 13.47 -35.63 3.38
N ALA A 287 12.65 -35.25 2.40
CA ALA A 287 13.06 -34.38 1.29
C ALA A 287 13.49 -33.01 1.82
N LEU A 288 12.68 -32.40 2.69
CA LEU A 288 13.00 -31.11 3.32
C LEU A 288 14.32 -31.17 4.10
N LEU A 289 14.53 -32.20 4.93
CA LEU A 289 15.77 -32.35 5.69
C LEU A 289 16.99 -32.51 4.78
N LYS A 290 16.84 -33.24 3.66
CA LYS A 290 17.90 -33.43 2.67
C LYS A 290 18.22 -32.12 1.95
N ASP A 291 17.22 -31.34 1.58
CA ASP A 291 17.41 -30.06 0.89
C ASP A 291 17.97 -28.99 1.82
N PHE A 292 17.55 -28.97 3.08
CA PHE A 292 18.18 -28.16 4.12
C PHE A 292 19.66 -28.53 4.30
N GLU A 293 20.02 -29.82 4.33
CA GLU A 293 21.41 -30.24 4.48
C GLU A 293 22.28 -29.87 3.27
N LYS A 294 21.74 -29.97 2.04
CA LYS A 294 22.40 -29.47 0.83
C LYS A 294 22.64 -27.97 0.91
N MET A 295 21.62 -27.20 1.30
CA MET A 295 21.72 -25.74 1.39
C MET A 295 22.73 -25.33 2.48
N ARG A 296 22.72 -26.01 3.63
CA ARG A 296 23.69 -25.81 4.70
C ARG A 296 25.13 -26.10 4.24
N LYS A 297 25.33 -27.15 3.45
CA LYS A 297 26.64 -27.47 2.84
C LYS A 297 27.09 -26.37 1.89
N MET A 298 26.20 -25.92 1.00
CA MET A 298 26.47 -24.84 0.06
C MET A 298 26.83 -23.53 0.75
N MET A 299 26.07 -23.12 1.78
CA MET A 299 26.39 -21.92 2.57
C MET A 299 27.74 -22.04 3.27
N LYS A 300 28.05 -23.22 3.83
CA LYS A 300 29.35 -23.48 4.47
C LYS A 300 30.51 -23.34 3.47
N ASP A 301 30.31 -23.77 2.23
CA ASP A 301 31.32 -23.68 1.18
C ASP A 301 31.44 -22.24 0.62
N MET A 302 30.34 -21.49 0.55
CA MET A 302 30.35 -20.05 0.22
C MET A 302 31.10 -19.22 1.27
N VAL A 303 30.90 -19.48 2.56
CA VAL A 303 31.63 -18.82 3.67
C VAL A 303 33.13 -19.14 3.64
N LYS A 304 33.50 -20.36 3.20
CA LYS A 304 34.91 -20.72 2.99
C LYS A 304 35.51 -20.02 1.77
N ALA A 305 34.75 -19.88 0.68
CA ALA A 305 35.19 -19.18 -0.52
C ALA A 305 35.43 -17.69 -0.26
N GLN A 306 34.55 -17.03 0.51
CA GLN A 306 34.67 -15.63 0.92
C GLN A 306 35.86 -15.37 1.87
N LYS A 307 36.32 -16.40 2.61
CA LYS A 307 37.53 -16.36 3.45
C LYS A 307 38.85 -16.64 2.71
N GLY A 308 38.86 -16.60 1.37
CA GLY A 308 40.10 -16.62 0.58
C GLY A 308 40.69 -18.00 0.29
N LYS A 309 39.87 -19.05 0.17
CA LYS A 309 40.31 -20.33 -0.43
C LYS A 309 39.41 -20.70 -1.60
N ILE A 310 39.74 -20.17 -2.77
CA ILE A 310 39.22 -20.66 -4.05
C ILE A 310 39.75 -22.10 -4.22
N PRO A 311 38.88 -23.13 -4.39
CA PRO A 311 39.32 -24.44 -4.83
C PRO A 311 40.00 -24.31 -6.20
N LYS A 312 41.25 -24.76 -6.32
CA LYS A 312 41.95 -24.83 -7.62
C LYS A 312 41.10 -25.66 -8.60
N GLY A 313 40.45 -25.01 -9.57
CA GLY A 313 39.71 -25.72 -10.62
C GLY A 313 38.62 -24.95 -11.36
N MET A 314 38.14 -23.80 -10.86
CA MET A 314 37.17 -22.97 -11.60
C MET A 314 37.81 -21.64 -11.99
N GLY A 315 38.08 -21.49 -13.28
CA GLY A 315 38.53 -20.24 -13.87
C GLY A 315 37.51 -19.12 -13.69
N PRO A 316 37.93 -17.84 -13.73
CA PRO A 316 37.07 -16.72 -13.40
C PRO A 316 36.07 -16.48 -14.53
N PHE A 317 34.78 -16.72 -14.26
CA PHE A 317 33.68 -16.33 -15.14
C PHE A 317 33.01 -15.08 -14.61
N PHE A 318 33.76 -13.97 -14.47
CA PHE A 318 33.17 -12.63 -14.43
C PHE A 318 34.20 -11.60 -14.94
N PRO A 319 33.85 -10.79 -15.96
CA PRO A 319 34.70 -9.69 -16.39
C PRO A 319 34.63 -8.56 -15.35
N SER A 320 35.81 -8.02 -15.00
CA SER A 320 35.94 -6.77 -14.27
C SER A 320 35.57 -5.57 -15.14
N GLY A 321 34.93 -4.57 -14.53
CA GLY A 321 34.70 -3.23 -15.09
C GLY A 321 33.21 -2.87 -15.09
N ALA A 322 32.75 -1.71 -14.64
CA ALA A 322 33.43 -0.43 -14.49
C ALA A 322 32.79 0.44 -13.39
N ILE A 323 33.55 1.48 -13.06
CA ILE A 323 33.33 2.65 -12.21
C ILE A 323 31.92 3.25 -12.35
#